data_AF-A0A2C8Y8S8-F1
#
_entry.id   AF-A0A2C8Y8S8-F1
#
_cell.length_a   1.000
_cell.length_b   1.000
_cell.length_c   1.000
_cell.angle_alpha   90.00
_cell.angle_beta   90.00
_cell.angle_gamma   90.00
#
_symmetry.space_group_name_H-M   'P 1'
#
loop_
_entity.id
_entity.type
_entity.pdbx_description
1 polymer ?
#
loop_
_entity_poly.entity_id
_entity_poly.type
_entity_poly.pdbx_seq_one_letter_code
_entity_poly.pdbx_strand_id
1 'polypeptide(L)'
;MEDTKNRTIADTFNAKLKTPWVWLIILITLGLTALFYFSQKPGVIVYSRYIKSLSDYQLMDMELMRSMNAVRCGYAGDSMKVLSQSMSLRELAVSFAREMDEFSSRGVVAPPPYSVHEFERRVLSKVAGVRRYLSVRQAWFGTYDKVYADVAFLPDNVSYPLLVTLDSARFGFPVTFPQGLDVPDSLALRVKALLDENVEHALAWNRLDNHETVLAGEDLIQYFQQESMNEITLKAKIPLVFYFLTLILLLSTFFFIFRSKN
;
A
#
# COMPACT_ATOMS: atom_id res chain seq x y z
N MET A 1 -73.25 -15.58 -2.53
CA MET A 1 -72.87 -14.83 -3.75
C MET A 1 -71.40 -14.37 -3.73
N GLU A 2 -70.77 -14.23 -2.57
CA GLU A 2 -69.33 -13.93 -2.45
C GLU A 2 -68.43 -15.14 -2.75
N ASP A 3 -68.82 -16.37 -2.35
CA ASP A 3 -68.02 -17.59 -2.59
C ASP A 3 -67.82 -17.93 -4.07
N THR A 4 -68.80 -17.65 -4.92
CA THR A 4 -68.69 -17.85 -6.37
C THR A 4 -67.77 -16.82 -7.03
N LYS A 5 -67.69 -15.61 -6.47
CA LYS A 5 -66.79 -14.54 -6.92
C LYS A 5 -65.35 -14.80 -6.49
N ASN A 6 -65.16 -15.31 -5.27
CA ASN A 6 -63.84 -15.72 -4.76
C ASN A 6 -63.30 -16.96 -5.47
N ARG A 7 -64.15 -17.94 -5.83
CA ARG A 7 -63.77 -19.09 -6.68
C ARG A 7 -63.36 -18.66 -8.09
N THR A 8 -64.09 -17.74 -8.73
CA THR A 8 -63.73 -17.26 -10.08
C THR A 8 -62.45 -16.43 -10.09
N ILE A 9 -62.19 -15.63 -9.05
CA ILE A 9 -60.91 -14.91 -8.90
C ILE A 9 -59.76 -15.90 -8.67
N ALA A 10 -59.93 -16.89 -7.79
CA ALA A 10 -58.91 -17.91 -7.53
C ALA A 10 -58.62 -18.79 -8.76
N ASP A 11 -59.65 -19.17 -9.52
CA ASP A 11 -59.51 -19.97 -10.74
C ASP A 11 -58.91 -19.17 -11.90
N THR A 12 -59.24 -17.86 -12.04
CA THR A 12 -58.56 -17.00 -13.02
C THR A 12 -57.11 -16.69 -12.63
N PHE A 13 -56.80 -16.59 -11.34
CA PHE A 13 -55.42 -16.45 -10.86
C PHE A 13 -54.60 -17.73 -11.11
N ASN A 14 -55.15 -18.90 -10.79
CA ASN A 14 -54.50 -20.19 -11.03
C ASN A 14 -54.36 -20.52 -12.52
N ALA A 15 -55.32 -20.13 -13.37
CA ALA A 15 -55.24 -20.29 -14.82
C ALA A 15 -54.18 -19.37 -15.44
N LYS A 16 -54.06 -18.11 -14.97
CA LYS A 16 -53.02 -17.17 -15.44
C LYS A 16 -51.62 -17.55 -14.92
N LEU A 17 -51.48 -18.06 -13.69
CA LEU A 17 -50.20 -18.52 -13.13
C LEU A 17 -49.62 -19.77 -13.81
N LYS A 18 -50.46 -20.63 -14.41
CA LYS A 18 -50.00 -21.78 -15.21
C LYS A 18 -49.46 -21.40 -16.58
N THR A 19 -49.58 -20.13 -16.99
CA THR A 19 -49.04 -19.67 -18.27
C THR A 19 -47.52 -19.47 -18.15
N PRO A 20 -46.69 -20.19 -18.94
CA PRO A 20 -45.21 -20.08 -18.86
C PRO A 20 -44.70 -18.64 -19.07
N TRP A 21 -45.49 -17.80 -19.73
CA TRP A 21 -45.21 -16.38 -19.98
C TRP A 21 -45.27 -15.50 -18.72
N VAL A 22 -46.11 -15.82 -17.72
CA VAL A 22 -46.16 -15.07 -16.46
C VAL A 22 -44.88 -15.29 -15.65
N TRP A 23 -44.36 -16.52 -15.66
CA TRP A 23 -43.07 -16.85 -15.06
C TRP A 23 -41.91 -16.10 -15.74
N LEU A 24 -41.94 -15.95 -17.07
CA LEU A 24 -40.95 -15.17 -17.80
C LEU A 24 -40.91 -13.70 -17.35
N ILE A 25 -42.08 -13.06 -17.21
CA ILE A 25 -42.18 -11.67 -16.72
C ILE A 25 -41.61 -11.56 -15.30
N ILE A 26 -42.00 -12.46 -14.39
CA ILE A 26 -41.51 -12.48 -13.01
C ILE A 26 -39.98 -12.63 -12.99
N LEU A 27 -39.44 -13.56 -13.79
CA LEU A 27 -38.00 -13.84 -13.84
C LEU A 27 -37.21 -12.64 -14.40
N ILE A 28 -37.74 -11.95 -15.42
CA ILE A 28 -37.13 -10.71 -15.94
C ILE A 28 -37.20 -9.59 -14.90
N THR A 29 -38.31 -9.44 -14.17
CA THR A 29 -38.42 -8.41 -13.11
C THR A 29 -37.46 -8.67 -11.95
N LEU A 30 -37.25 -9.93 -11.57
CA LEU A 30 -36.24 -10.35 -10.59
C LEU A 30 -34.83 -10.04 -11.09
N GLY A 31 -34.54 -10.32 -12.37
CA GLY A 31 -33.27 -9.98 -13.00
C GLY A 31 -33.00 -8.47 -13.00
N LEU A 32 -33.99 -7.66 -13.35
CA LEU A 32 -33.91 -6.20 -13.35
C LEU A 32 -33.68 -5.64 -11.95
N THR A 33 -34.36 -6.17 -10.92
CA THR A 33 -34.15 -5.74 -9.53
C THR A 33 -32.77 -6.12 -9.01
N ALA A 34 -32.27 -7.32 -9.33
CA ALA A 34 -30.91 -7.73 -8.98
C ALA A 34 -29.85 -6.85 -9.67
N LEU A 35 -30.01 -6.55 -10.97
CA LEU A 35 -29.14 -5.65 -11.72
C LEU A 35 -29.16 -4.23 -11.14
N PHE A 36 -30.34 -3.73 -10.76
CA PHE A 36 -30.49 -2.42 -10.14
C PHE A 36 -29.76 -2.35 -8.79
N TYR A 37 -29.92 -3.36 -7.94
CA TYR A 37 -29.21 -3.45 -6.68
C TYR A 37 -27.68 -3.50 -6.86
N PHE A 38 -27.20 -4.24 -7.86
CA PHE A 38 -25.77 -4.33 -8.17
C PHE A 38 -25.20 -3.00 -8.70
N SER A 39 -25.97 -2.29 -9.54
CA SER A 39 -25.62 -0.97 -10.08
C SER A 39 -25.35 0.07 -8.97
N GLN A 40 -26.08 -0.02 -7.86
CA GLN A 40 -25.98 0.94 -6.75
C GLN A 40 -24.77 0.73 -5.84
N LYS A 41 -24.00 -0.37 -5.97
CA LYS A 41 -22.84 -0.62 -5.09
C LYS A 41 -21.71 0.39 -5.36
N PRO A 42 -21.17 1.11 -4.36
CA PRO A 42 -20.19 2.20 -4.55
C PRO A 42 -18.73 1.73 -4.61
N GLY A 43 -18.40 0.59 -5.24
CA GLY A 43 -17.05 0.00 -5.17
C GLY A 43 -15.91 0.88 -5.69
N VAL A 44 -16.13 1.67 -6.75
CA VAL A 44 -15.11 2.58 -7.33
C VAL A 44 -14.54 3.58 -6.31
N ILE A 45 -15.37 4.07 -5.38
CA ILE A 45 -14.93 5.02 -4.34
C ILE A 45 -14.02 4.32 -3.31
N VAL A 46 -14.30 3.04 -3.06
CA VAL A 46 -13.59 2.24 -2.06
C VAL A 46 -12.18 1.89 -2.54
N TYR A 47 -12.02 1.44 -3.78
CA TYR A 47 -10.68 1.13 -4.34
C TYR A 47 -9.80 2.38 -4.48
N SER A 48 -10.37 3.51 -4.87
CA SER A 48 -9.64 4.79 -4.96
C SER A 48 -9.05 5.24 -3.62
N ARG A 49 -9.77 5.00 -2.51
CA ARG A 49 -9.28 5.29 -1.17
C ARG A 49 -8.04 4.45 -0.81
N TYR A 50 -8.02 3.17 -1.16
CA TYR A 50 -6.88 2.30 -0.87
C TYR A 50 -5.66 2.61 -1.74
N ILE A 51 -5.88 2.95 -3.01
CA ILE A 51 -4.81 3.48 -3.88
C ILE A 51 -4.19 4.72 -3.24
N LYS A 52 -5.02 5.69 -2.83
CA LYS A 52 -4.55 6.90 -2.17
C LYS A 52 -3.75 6.58 -0.89
N SER A 53 -4.24 5.68 -0.05
CA SER A 53 -3.52 5.29 1.18
C SER A 53 -2.14 4.72 0.90
N LEU A 54 -1.98 3.91 -0.16
CA LEU A 54 -0.69 3.34 -0.56
C LEU A 54 0.22 4.40 -1.20
N SER A 55 -0.34 5.36 -1.94
CA SER A 55 0.43 6.51 -2.45
C SER A 55 0.89 7.44 -1.31
N ASP A 56 0.04 7.70 -0.33
CA ASP A 56 0.39 8.47 0.87
C ASP A 56 1.53 7.77 1.66
N TYR A 57 1.50 6.43 1.73
CA TYR A 57 2.61 5.64 2.28
C TYR A 57 3.92 5.86 1.50
N GLN A 58 3.90 5.78 0.17
CA GLN A 58 5.10 5.97 -0.65
C GLN A 58 5.70 7.36 -0.47
N LEU A 59 4.86 8.40 -0.39
CA LEU A 59 5.31 9.77 -0.10
C LEU A 59 5.95 9.89 1.29
N MET A 60 5.31 9.34 2.31
CA MET A 60 5.85 9.33 3.68
C MET A 60 7.17 8.54 3.77
N ASP A 61 7.31 7.44 3.04
CA ASP A 61 8.54 6.64 2.99
C ASP A 61 9.68 7.44 2.34
N MET A 62 9.43 8.16 1.25
CA MET A 62 10.41 9.05 0.62
C MET A 62 10.85 10.17 1.58
N GLU A 63 9.91 10.78 2.31
CA GLU A 63 10.22 11.81 3.31
C GLU A 63 11.04 11.25 4.49
N LEU A 64 10.73 10.03 4.93
CA LEU A 64 11.51 9.33 5.96
C LEU A 64 12.93 9.08 5.46
N MET A 65 13.10 8.54 4.25
CA MET A 65 14.41 8.26 3.67
C MET A 65 15.25 9.54 3.50
N ARG A 66 14.62 10.65 3.11
CA ARG A 66 15.29 11.96 3.08
C ARG A 66 15.75 12.41 4.46
N SER A 67 14.91 12.26 5.47
CA SER A 67 15.25 12.62 6.87
C SER A 67 16.34 11.71 7.42
N MET A 68 16.30 10.42 7.08
CA MET A 68 17.31 9.43 7.42
C MET A 68 18.65 9.67 6.71
N ASN A 69 18.64 10.19 5.49
CA ASN A 69 19.87 10.59 4.80
C ASN A 69 20.53 11.81 5.48
N ALA A 70 19.74 12.74 6.03
CA ALA A 70 20.26 13.83 6.85
C ALA A 70 20.94 13.31 8.13
N VAL A 71 20.32 12.33 8.80
CA VAL A 71 20.94 11.60 9.92
C VAL A 71 22.23 10.90 9.49
N ARG A 72 22.24 10.22 8.35
CA ARG A 72 23.41 9.52 7.81
C ARG A 72 24.61 10.45 7.66
N CYS A 73 24.41 11.64 7.10
CA CYS A 73 25.47 12.63 6.86
C CYS A 73 25.78 13.53 8.08
N GLY A 74 25.04 13.42 9.17
CA GLY A 74 25.25 14.21 10.39
C GLY A 74 24.79 15.67 10.28
N TYR A 75 23.85 15.98 9.38
CA TYR A 75 23.22 17.31 9.29
C TYR A 75 21.94 17.32 10.12
N ALA A 76 21.97 17.98 11.29
CA ALA A 76 20.79 18.39 12.07
C ALA A 76 19.63 17.37 12.06
N GLY A 77 19.96 16.09 12.27
CA GLY A 77 19.00 15.01 12.14
C GLY A 77 18.04 15.02 13.32
N ASP A 78 16.85 15.62 13.15
CA ASP A 78 15.78 15.53 14.14
C ASP A 78 15.36 14.06 14.27
N SER A 79 15.89 13.44 15.31
CA SER A 79 15.71 12.03 15.59
C SER A 79 14.29 11.76 16.05
N MET A 80 13.63 12.74 16.66
CA MET A 80 12.21 12.67 17.01
C MET A 80 11.35 12.70 15.76
N LYS A 81 11.70 13.53 14.75
CA LYS A 81 11.03 13.53 13.46
C LYS A 81 11.13 12.16 12.77
N VAL A 82 12.32 11.58 12.68
CA VAL A 82 12.54 10.25 12.09
C VAL A 82 11.73 9.18 12.82
N LEU A 83 11.75 9.18 14.16
CA LEU A 83 10.99 8.22 14.95
C LEU A 83 9.48 8.38 14.75
N SER A 84 8.98 9.62 14.73
CA SER A 84 7.57 9.94 14.47
C SER A 84 7.14 9.46 13.08
N GLN A 85 7.89 9.81 12.03
CA GLN A 85 7.63 9.33 10.66
C GLN A 85 7.64 7.80 10.58
N SER A 86 8.60 7.14 11.24
CA SER A 86 8.66 5.68 11.27
C SER A 86 7.46 5.03 11.98
N MET A 87 6.92 5.67 13.02
CA MET A 87 5.71 5.21 13.70
C MET A 87 4.48 5.38 12.81
N SER A 88 4.35 6.53 12.14
CA SER A 88 3.25 6.78 11.20
C SER A 88 3.22 5.75 10.07
N LEU A 89 4.38 5.39 9.48
CA LEU A 89 4.46 4.34 8.46
C LEU A 89 4.02 2.98 8.99
N ARG A 90 4.43 2.63 10.21
CA ARG A 90 4.00 1.40 10.88
C ARG A 90 2.49 1.39 11.09
N GLU A 91 1.92 2.45 11.64
CA GLU A 91 0.49 2.55 11.90
C GLU A 91 -0.30 2.48 10.59
N LEU A 92 0.16 3.15 9.53
CA LEU A 92 -0.47 3.07 8.21
C LEU A 92 -0.46 1.63 7.69
N ALA A 93 0.68 0.93 7.71
CA ALA A 93 0.76 -0.44 7.21
C ALA A 93 -0.11 -1.42 8.02
N VAL A 94 -0.11 -1.33 9.35
CA VAL A 94 -0.94 -2.18 10.23
C VAL A 94 -2.42 -1.87 10.05
N SER A 95 -2.79 -0.59 9.97
CA SER A 95 -4.17 -0.16 9.73
C SER A 95 -4.67 -0.64 8.36
N PHE A 96 -3.82 -0.55 7.33
CA PHE A 96 -4.12 -1.02 6.00
C PHE A 96 -4.35 -2.54 5.96
N ALA A 97 -3.46 -3.33 6.57
CA ALA A 97 -3.62 -4.79 6.66
C ALA A 97 -4.93 -5.18 7.36
N ARG A 98 -5.23 -4.52 8.49
CA ARG A 98 -6.49 -4.75 9.21
C ARG A 98 -7.72 -4.34 8.40
N GLU A 99 -7.68 -3.20 7.72
CA GLU A 99 -8.76 -2.77 6.84
C GLU A 99 -8.97 -3.77 5.69
N MET A 100 -7.90 -4.39 5.17
CA MET A 100 -7.99 -5.44 4.14
C MET A 100 -8.61 -6.74 4.65
N ASP A 101 -8.30 -7.17 5.88
CA ASP A 101 -8.94 -8.32 6.51
C ASP A 101 -10.46 -8.10 6.66
N GLU A 102 -10.83 -6.91 7.15
CA GLU A 102 -12.24 -6.52 7.25
C GLU A 102 -12.89 -6.41 5.86
N PHE A 103 -12.19 -5.90 4.86
CA PHE A 103 -12.67 -5.76 3.49
C PHE A 103 -12.94 -7.13 2.84
N SER A 104 -12.04 -8.09 3.04
CA SER A 104 -12.21 -9.47 2.60
C SER A 104 -13.41 -10.15 3.27
N SER A 105 -13.58 -9.95 4.59
CA SER A 105 -14.70 -10.53 5.35
C SER A 105 -16.10 -10.09 4.87
N ARG A 106 -16.19 -8.94 4.19
CA ARG A 106 -17.44 -8.39 3.63
C ARG A 106 -17.79 -8.97 2.26
N GLY A 107 -16.99 -9.90 1.74
CA GLY A 107 -17.22 -10.53 0.43
C GLY A 107 -16.97 -9.60 -0.75
N VAL A 108 -16.15 -8.57 -0.56
CA VAL A 108 -15.68 -7.70 -1.64
C VAL A 108 -14.37 -8.25 -2.20
N VAL A 109 -14.11 -8.02 -3.49
CA VAL A 109 -12.90 -8.48 -4.17
C VAL A 109 -11.69 -7.77 -3.57
N ALA A 110 -10.93 -8.49 -2.74
CA ALA A 110 -9.78 -8.00 -2.00
C ALA A 110 -8.47 -8.56 -2.58
N PRO A 111 -7.34 -7.85 -2.46
CA PRO A 111 -6.05 -8.39 -2.83
C PRO A 111 -5.75 -9.68 -2.06
N PRO A 112 -4.88 -10.57 -2.61
CA PRO A 112 -4.50 -11.78 -1.92
C PRO A 112 -3.92 -11.50 -0.51
N PRO A 113 -4.32 -12.23 0.54
CA PRO A 113 -3.83 -11.98 1.90
C PRO A 113 -2.30 -12.02 2.02
N TYR A 114 -1.65 -12.88 1.22
CA TYR A 114 -0.20 -12.99 1.22
C TYR A 114 0.50 -11.69 0.80
N SER A 115 -0.04 -10.94 -0.17
CA SER A 115 0.60 -9.72 -0.66
C SER A 115 0.43 -8.56 0.33
N VAL A 116 -0.72 -8.51 1.00
CA VAL A 116 -1.00 -7.55 2.07
C VAL A 116 -0.08 -7.78 3.27
N HIS A 117 0.04 -9.03 3.76
CA HIS A 117 0.93 -9.35 4.87
C HIS A 117 2.41 -9.22 4.49
N GLU A 118 2.78 -9.49 3.24
CA GLU A 118 4.13 -9.25 2.77
C GLU A 118 4.49 -7.77 2.80
N PHE A 119 3.60 -6.90 2.31
CA PHE A 119 3.75 -5.45 2.41
C PHE A 119 3.93 -5.04 3.87
N GLU A 120 3.00 -5.42 4.76
CA GLU A 120 3.07 -5.11 6.19
C GLU A 120 4.40 -5.56 6.81
N ARG A 121 4.81 -6.81 6.57
CA ARG A 121 6.07 -7.38 7.09
C ARG A 121 7.28 -6.58 6.60
N ARG A 122 7.31 -6.20 5.31
CA ARG A 122 8.40 -5.40 4.74
C ARG A 122 8.45 -4.00 5.38
N VAL A 123 7.31 -3.35 5.58
CA VAL A 123 7.24 -2.05 6.30
C VAL A 123 7.76 -2.19 7.73
N LEU A 124 7.31 -3.19 8.48
CA LEU A 124 7.74 -3.42 9.86
C LEU A 124 9.25 -3.69 9.96
N SER A 125 9.79 -4.47 9.02
CA SER A 125 11.23 -4.72 8.91
C SER A 125 12.01 -3.42 8.67
N LYS A 126 11.54 -2.59 7.72
CA LYS A 126 12.14 -1.28 7.41
C LYS A 126 12.12 -0.36 8.64
N VAL A 127 10.97 -0.24 9.32
CA VAL A 127 10.83 0.58 10.54
C VAL A 127 11.76 0.09 11.66
N ALA A 128 11.88 -1.22 11.86
CA ALA A 128 12.80 -1.79 12.84
C ALA A 128 14.27 -1.48 12.49
N GLY A 129 14.63 -1.61 11.21
CA GLY A 129 15.95 -1.27 10.72
C GLY A 129 16.28 0.23 10.87
N VAL A 130 15.32 1.12 10.58
CA VAL A 130 15.45 2.58 10.75
C VAL A 130 15.79 2.92 12.21
N ARG A 131 15.08 2.34 13.18
CA ARG A 131 15.34 2.57 14.61
C ARG A 131 16.74 2.12 15.02
N ARG A 132 17.15 0.92 14.58
CA ARG A 132 18.48 0.38 14.88
C ARG A 132 19.57 1.26 14.26
N TYR A 133 19.43 1.58 12.98
CA TYR A 133 20.39 2.41 12.26
C TYR A 133 20.53 3.79 12.90
N LEU A 134 19.42 4.44 13.25
CA LEU A 134 19.41 5.74 13.93
C LEU A 134 20.24 5.69 15.22
N SER A 135 20.01 4.70 16.09
CA SER A 135 20.73 4.60 17.36
C SER A 135 22.23 4.39 17.18
N VAL A 136 22.64 3.50 16.28
CA VAL A 136 24.06 3.20 16.13
C VAL A 136 24.79 4.31 15.37
N ARG A 137 24.14 4.94 14.38
CA ARG A 137 24.74 6.07 13.67
C ARG A 137 24.96 7.29 14.57
N GLN A 138 24.05 7.56 15.51
CA GLN A 138 24.25 8.61 16.51
C GLN A 138 25.43 8.31 17.44
N ALA A 139 25.55 7.07 17.91
CA ALA A 139 26.68 6.65 18.74
C ALA A 139 28.01 6.76 17.98
N TRP A 140 28.01 6.40 16.70
CA TRP A 140 29.15 6.55 15.80
C TRP A 140 29.59 8.01 15.69
N PHE A 141 28.66 8.96 15.52
CA PHE A 141 29.00 10.40 15.50
C PHE A 141 29.64 10.90 16.79
N GLY A 142 29.18 10.41 17.95
CA GLY A 142 29.80 10.75 19.24
C GLY A 142 31.25 10.25 19.37
N THR A 143 31.62 9.19 18.66
CA THR A 143 33.00 8.66 18.59
C THR A 143 33.80 9.40 17.51
N TYR A 144 33.16 9.69 16.38
CA TYR A 144 33.73 10.47 15.27
C TYR A 144 34.27 11.81 15.75
N ASP A 145 33.48 12.61 16.48
CA ASP A 145 33.90 13.96 16.90
C ASP A 145 35.18 13.93 17.75
N LYS A 146 35.33 12.91 18.61
CA LYS A 146 36.52 12.71 19.45
C LYS A 146 37.73 12.30 18.62
N VAL A 147 37.55 11.36 17.70
CA VAL A 147 38.63 10.90 16.81
C VAL A 147 39.07 12.00 15.84
N TYR A 148 38.12 12.76 15.30
CA TYR A 148 38.37 13.89 14.41
C TYR A 148 39.21 14.97 15.10
N ALA A 149 38.85 15.33 16.34
CA ALA A 149 39.64 16.28 17.13
C ALA A 149 41.07 15.79 17.35
N ASP A 150 41.27 14.51 17.73
CA ASP A 150 42.60 13.94 17.96
C ASP A 150 43.46 13.90 16.68
N VAL A 151 42.85 13.59 15.53
CA VAL A 151 43.53 13.60 14.22
C VAL A 151 43.91 15.03 13.81
N ALA A 152 43.09 16.02 14.12
CA ALA A 152 43.37 17.42 13.81
C ALA A 152 44.59 18.00 14.54
N PHE A 153 45.04 17.38 15.64
CA PHE A 153 46.28 17.76 16.35
C PHE A 153 47.55 17.15 15.75
N LEU A 154 47.44 16.25 14.77
CA LEU A 154 48.60 15.65 14.10
C LEU A 154 49.23 16.63 13.10
N PRO A 155 50.51 16.42 12.73
CA PRO A 155 51.15 17.16 11.64
C PRO A 155 50.36 17.08 10.32
N ASP A 156 50.32 18.16 9.56
CA ASP A 156 49.49 18.33 8.34
C ASP A 156 49.65 17.21 7.30
N ASN A 157 50.87 16.68 7.15
CA ASN A 157 51.17 15.60 6.22
C ASN A 157 50.49 14.27 6.60
N VAL A 158 50.08 14.11 7.86
CA VAL A 158 49.37 12.94 8.38
C VAL A 158 47.91 13.24 8.64
N SER A 159 47.59 14.42 9.19
CA SER A 159 46.23 14.82 9.54
C SER A 159 45.36 14.98 8.29
N TYR A 160 45.84 15.65 7.24
CA TYR A 160 45.01 15.96 6.07
C TYR A 160 44.45 14.70 5.37
N PRO A 161 45.26 13.67 5.01
CA PRO A 161 44.74 12.44 4.42
C PRO A 161 43.72 11.70 5.30
N LEU A 162 43.94 11.72 6.63
CA LEU A 162 43.01 11.10 7.58
C LEU A 162 41.71 11.88 7.69
N LEU A 163 41.75 13.20 7.76
CA LEU A 163 40.55 14.04 7.81
C LEU A 163 39.71 13.88 6.55
N VAL A 164 40.31 13.82 5.36
CA VAL A 164 39.59 13.54 4.10
C VAL A 164 38.90 12.17 4.13
N THR A 165 39.57 11.17 4.71
CA THR A 165 39.01 9.82 4.87
C THR A 165 37.85 9.83 5.87
N LEU A 166 38.01 10.50 7.01
CA LEU A 166 36.98 10.67 8.03
C LEU A 166 35.77 11.44 7.51
N ASP A 167 35.96 12.52 6.76
CA ASP A 167 34.87 13.26 6.12
C ASP A 167 34.11 12.37 5.13
N SER A 168 34.82 11.59 4.32
CA SER A 168 34.19 10.61 3.41
C SER A 168 33.38 9.56 4.18
N ALA A 169 33.89 9.05 5.31
CA ALA A 169 33.16 8.15 6.20
C ALA A 169 31.91 8.82 6.81
N ARG A 170 32.02 10.09 7.21
CA ARG A 170 30.90 10.89 7.72
C ARG A 170 29.78 11.03 6.69
N PHE A 171 30.11 11.17 5.41
CA PHE A 171 29.11 11.15 4.33
C PHE A 171 28.58 9.74 4.02
N GLY A 172 28.98 8.72 4.77
CA GLY A 172 28.47 7.35 4.70
C GLY A 172 29.09 6.51 3.59
N PHE A 173 30.24 6.90 3.05
CA PHE A 173 30.99 6.08 2.10
C PHE A 173 31.81 5.00 2.84
N PRO A 174 31.88 3.76 2.33
CA PRO A 174 32.75 2.73 2.89
C PRO A 174 34.21 3.06 2.52
N VAL A 175 34.99 3.49 3.50
CA VAL A 175 36.38 3.87 3.32
C VAL A 175 37.27 3.09 4.29
N THR A 176 38.52 2.87 3.89
CA THR A 176 39.51 2.12 4.66
C THR A 176 40.65 3.01 5.12
N PHE A 177 41.37 2.57 6.15
CA PHE A 177 42.52 3.30 6.67
C PHE A 177 43.61 3.48 5.59
N PRO A 178 44.17 4.70 5.40
CA PRO A 178 45.20 4.94 4.39
C PRO A 178 46.53 4.28 4.77
N GLN A 179 47.24 3.70 3.80
CA GLN A 179 48.54 3.05 4.05
C GLN A 179 49.69 4.06 4.09
N GLY A 180 50.75 3.75 4.83
CA GLY A 180 51.99 4.54 4.82
C GLY A 180 51.96 5.83 5.65
N LEU A 181 50.97 6.00 6.52
CA LEU A 181 50.88 7.13 7.44
C LEU A 181 51.52 6.77 8.79
N ASP A 182 52.34 7.68 9.31
CA ASP A 182 52.97 7.56 10.63
C ASP A 182 52.01 8.14 11.69
N VAL A 183 51.14 7.28 12.21
CA VAL A 183 50.09 7.63 13.19
C VAL A 183 50.38 6.88 14.48
N PRO A 184 50.24 7.51 15.67
CA PRO A 184 50.37 6.79 16.93
C PRO A 184 49.45 5.56 16.99
N ASP A 185 49.97 4.40 17.40
CA ASP A 185 49.25 3.12 17.38
C ASP A 185 47.88 3.17 18.06
N SER A 186 47.77 3.90 19.18
CA SER A 186 46.52 4.08 19.92
C SER A 186 45.46 4.84 19.12
N LEU A 187 45.86 5.83 18.33
CA LEU A 187 44.99 6.60 17.45
C LEU A 187 44.68 5.82 16.17
N ALA A 188 45.67 5.13 15.59
CA ALA A 188 45.49 4.29 14.42
C ALA A 188 44.43 3.19 14.66
N LEU A 189 44.49 2.52 15.82
CA LEU A 189 43.49 1.51 16.22
C LEU A 189 42.08 2.11 16.33
N ARG A 190 41.96 3.29 16.93
CA ARG A 190 40.66 3.98 17.07
C ARG A 190 40.08 4.42 15.73
N VAL A 191 40.91 5.00 14.86
CA VAL A 191 40.47 5.40 13.50
C VAL A 191 40.05 4.16 12.73
N LYS A 192 40.85 3.09 12.75
CA LYS A 192 40.51 1.84 12.07
C LYS A 192 39.18 1.26 12.56
N ALA A 193 38.99 1.15 13.88
CA ALA A 193 37.74 0.66 14.45
C ALA A 193 36.53 1.51 14.01
N LEU A 194 36.68 2.84 13.99
CA LEU A 194 35.64 3.76 13.53
C LEU A 194 35.29 3.56 12.05
N LEU A 195 36.30 3.33 11.20
CA LEU A 195 36.11 3.08 9.77
C LEU A 195 35.48 1.71 9.51
N ASP A 196 35.91 0.67 10.21
CA ASP A 196 35.33 -0.67 10.12
C ASP A 196 33.84 -0.64 10.53
N GLU A 197 33.50 0.06 11.61
CA GLU A 197 32.10 0.27 12.02
C GLU A 197 31.29 1.05 10.96
N ASN A 198 31.91 2.04 10.31
CA ASN A 198 31.26 2.78 9.23
C ASN A 198 30.97 1.91 7.99
N VAL A 199 31.82 0.93 7.68
CA VAL A 199 31.54 -0.04 6.62
C VAL A 199 30.30 -0.87 6.96
N GLU A 200 30.15 -1.31 8.20
CA GLU A 200 28.93 -1.99 8.66
C GLU A 200 27.69 -1.09 8.56
N HIS A 201 27.82 0.19 8.93
CA HIS A 201 26.74 1.18 8.76
C HIS A 201 26.36 1.38 7.30
N ALA A 202 27.33 1.48 6.38
CA ALA A 202 27.06 1.59 4.96
C ALA A 202 26.29 0.38 4.41
N LEU A 203 26.64 -0.84 4.86
CA LEU A 203 25.90 -2.05 4.51
C LEU A 203 24.47 -2.05 5.09
N ALA A 204 24.30 -1.60 6.33
CA ALA A 204 22.99 -1.46 6.96
C ALA A 204 22.11 -0.43 6.24
N TRP A 205 22.70 0.69 5.79
CA TRP A 205 22.03 1.70 4.98
C TRP A 205 21.53 1.11 3.65
N ASN A 206 22.37 0.37 2.93
CA ASN A 206 21.97 -0.23 1.64
C ASN A 206 20.81 -1.23 1.78
N ARG A 207 20.67 -1.88 2.94
CA ARG A 207 19.51 -2.75 3.22
C ARG A 207 18.23 -1.95 3.50
N LEU A 208 18.35 -0.74 4.03
CA LEU A 208 17.23 0.17 4.31
C LEU A 208 16.76 0.91 3.06
N ASP A 209 17.71 1.35 2.24
CA ASP A 209 17.49 2.04 0.97
C ASP A 209 17.24 1.03 -0.16
N ASN A 210 16.39 0.05 0.10
CA ASN A 210 15.95 -0.92 -0.90
C ASN A 210 14.55 -0.56 -1.41
N HIS A 211 14.26 -0.91 -2.65
CA HIS A 211 12.96 -0.66 -3.29
C HIS A 211 11.91 -1.72 -2.95
N GLU A 212 12.22 -2.65 -2.05
CA GLU A 212 11.37 -3.82 -1.76
C GLU A 212 10.01 -3.43 -1.17
N THR A 213 9.95 -2.42 -0.31
CA THR A 213 8.69 -1.92 0.26
C THR A 213 7.86 -1.19 -0.80
N VAL A 214 8.52 -0.44 -1.67
CA VAL A 214 7.88 0.34 -2.73
C VAL A 214 7.24 -0.61 -3.75
N LEU A 215 7.97 -1.64 -4.18
CA LEU A 215 7.47 -2.66 -5.12
C LEU A 215 6.25 -3.39 -4.56
N ALA A 216 6.30 -3.83 -3.29
CA ALA A 216 5.14 -4.48 -2.66
C ALA A 216 3.91 -3.56 -2.57
N GLY A 217 4.13 -2.26 -2.34
CA GLY A 217 3.07 -1.26 -2.38
C GLY A 217 2.53 -1.03 -3.80
N GLU A 218 3.39 -1.05 -4.81
CA GLU A 218 3.02 -0.85 -6.21
C GLU A 218 2.21 -2.03 -6.77
N ASP A 219 2.55 -3.27 -6.42
CA ASP A 219 1.76 -4.46 -6.75
C ASP A 219 0.32 -4.34 -6.23
N LEU A 220 0.15 -3.86 -5.00
CA LEU A 220 -1.16 -3.61 -4.40
C LEU A 220 -1.91 -2.47 -5.10
N ILE A 221 -1.21 -1.38 -5.46
CA ILE A 221 -1.81 -0.28 -6.23
C ILE A 221 -2.31 -0.78 -7.59
N GLN A 222 -1.50 -1.54 -8.32
CA GLN A 222 -1.87 -2.10 -9.62
C GLN A 222 -3.09 -3.02 -9.51
N TYR A 223 -3.16 -3.84 -8.45
CA TYR A 223 -4.32 -4.67 -8.16
C TYR A 223 -5.61 -3.83 -8.03
N PHE A 224 -5.59 -2.78 -7.19
CA PHE A 224 -6.77 -1.92 -7.02
C PHE A 224 -7.12 -1.11 -8.26
N GLN A 225 -6.12 -0.69 -9.05
CA GLN A 225 -6.35 0.00 -10.32
C GLN A 225 -7.05 -0.92 -11.31
N GLN A 226 -6.59 -2.16 -11.44
CA GLN A 226 -7.20 -3.16 -12.30
C GLN A 226 -8.63 -3.45 -11.87
N GLU A 227 -8.87 -3.63 -10.57
CA GLU A 227 -10.21 -3.92 -10.06
C GLU A 227 -11.17 -2.73 -10.20
N SER A 228 -10.67 -1.50 -10.01
CA SER A 228 -11.42 -0.28 -10.29
C SER A 228 -11.82 -0.18 -11.77
N MET A 229 -10.91 -0.51 -12.70
CA MET A 229 -11.22 -0.55 -14.14
C MET A 229 -12.24 -1.66 -14.48
N ASN A 230 -12.10 -2.84 -13.89
CA ASN A 230 -13.06 -3.94 -14.03
C ASN A 230 -14.45 -3.51 -13.56
N GLU A 231 -14.54 -2.81 -12.43
CA GLU A 231 -15.82 -2.34 -11.91
C GLU A 231 -16.44 -1.24 -12.80
N ILE A 232 -15.65 -0.28 -13.29
CA ILE A 232 -16.12 0.76 -14.21
C ILE A 232 -16.64 0.14 -15.51
N THR A 233 -15.91 -0.81 -16.08
CA THR A 233 -16.33 -1.51 -17.31
C THR A 233 -17.59 -2.35 -17.08
N LEU A 234 -17.72 -3.01 -15.93
CA LEU A 234 -18.95 -3.72 -15.55
C LEU A 234 -20.12 -2.75 -15.43
N LYS A 235 -19.95 -1.64 -14.70
CA LYS A 235 -20.97 -0.60 -14.52
C LYS A 235 -21.40 0.05 -15.83
N ALA A 236 -20.49 0.20 -16.79
CA ALA A 236 -20.85 0.69 -18.12
C ALA A 236 -21.74 -0.29 -18.91
N LYS A 237 -21.58 -1.61 -18.69
CA LYS A 237 -22.38 -2.65 -19.37
C LYS A 237 -23.77 -2.84 -18.74
N ILE A 238 -23.91 -2.59 -17.44
CA ILE A 238 -25.17 -2.79 -16.69
C ILE A 238 -26.37 -2.04 -17.33
N PRO A 239 -26.28 -0.74 -17.68
CA PRO A 239 -27.37 -0.03 -18.36
C PRO A 239 -27.78 -0.70 -19.67
N LEU A 240 -26.82 -1.18 -20.45
CA LEU A 240 -27.09 -1.81 -21.75
C LEU A 240 -27.89 -3.10 -21.59
N VAL A 241 -27.54 -3.93 -20.60
CA VAL A 241 -28.30 -5.13 -20.23
C VAL A 241 -29.68 -4.76 -19.65
N PHE A 242 -29.75 -3.69 -18.84
CA PHE A 242 -31.00 -3.19 -18.28
C PHE A 242 -31.97 -2.72 -19.36
N TYR A 243 -31.49 -1.95 -20.36
CA TYR A 243 -32.29 -1.54 -21.52
C TYR A 243 -32.75 -2.73 -22.34
N PHE A 244 -31.89 -3.72 -22.56
CA PHE A 244 -32.25 -4.93 -23.29
C PHE A 244 -33.35 -5.72 -22.57
N LEU A 245 -33.22 -5.95 -21.26
CA LEU A 245 -34.21 -6.67 -20.46
C LEU A 245 -35.54 -5.90 -20.35
N THR A 246 -35.51 -4.57 -20.22
CA THR A 246 -36.73 -3.75 -20.23
C THR A 246 -37.43 -3.79 -21.58
N LEU A 247 -36.69 -3.82 -22.69
CA LEU A 247 -37.24 -3.97 -24.04
C LEU A 247 -37.90 -5.34 -24.24
N ILE A 248 -37.27 -6.43 -23.77
CA ILE A 248 -37.88 -7.78 -23.77
C ILE A 248 -39.15 -7.81 -22.92
N LEU A 249 -39.11 -7.20 -21.73
CA LEU A 249 -40.28 -7.12 -20.84
C LEU A 249 -41.44 -6.38 -21.53
N LEU A 250 -41.14 -5.27 -22.19
CA LEU A 250 -42.11 -4.46 -22.91
C LEU A 250 -42.71 -5.22 -24.11
N LEU A 251 -41.88 -5.89 -24.92
CA LEU A 251 -42.37 -6.74 -26.02
C LEU A 251 -43.24 -7.91 -25.50
N SER A 252 -42.82 -8.55 -24.41
CA SER A 252 -43.56 -9.67 -23.80
C SER A 252 -44.92 -9.21 -23.26
N THR A 253 -44.98 -8.03 -22.65
CA THR A 253 -46.24 -7.44 -22.17
C THR A 253 -47.15 -6.98 -23.31
N PHE A 254 -46.60 -6.37 -24.37
CA PHE A 254 -47.36 -6.04 -25.58
C PHE A 254 -47.97 -7.30 -26.23
N PHE A 255 -47.19 -8.36 -26.38
CA PHE A 255 -47.68 -9.63 -26.91
C PHE A 255 -48.83 -10.20 -26.06
N PHE A 256 -48.75 -10.10 -24.72
CA PHE A 256 -49.82 -10.53 -23.82
C PHE A 256 -51.12 -9.71 -24.01
N ILE A 257 -51.00 -8.39 -24.12
CA ILE A 257 -52.16 -7.50 -24.32
C ILE A 257 -52.87 -7.80 -25.65
N PHE A 258 -52.11 -8.03 -26.72
CA PHE A 258 -52.69 -8.32 -28.04
C PHE A 258 -53.19 -9.76 -28.17
N ARG A 259 -52.50 -10.76 -27.60
CA ARG A 259 -52.98 -12.15 -27.59
C ARG A 259 -54.22 -12.35 -26.71
N SER A 260 -54.37 -11.58 -25.63
CA SER A 260 -55.56 -11.65 -24.76
C SER A 260 -56.83 -11.08 -25.40
N LYS A 261 -56.72 -10.36 -26.53
CA LYS A 261 -57.86 -9.77 -27.25
C LYS A 261 -58.37 -10.62 -28.43
N ASN A 262 -57.61 -11.63 -28.86
CA ASN A 262 -58.03 -12.65 -29.82
C ASN A 262 -58.47 -13.91 -29.08
#